data_AF-A0A392SCP5-F1
#
_entry.id   AF-A0A392SCP5-F1
#
_cell.length_a   1.000
_cell.length_b   1.000
_cell.length_c   1.000
_cell.angle_alpha   90.00
_cell.angle_beta   90.00
_cell.angle_gamma   90.00
#
_symmetry.space_group_name_H-M   'P 1'
#
loop_
_entity.id
_entity.type
_entity.pdbx_description
1 polymer ?
#
loop_
_entity_poly.entity_id
_entity_poly.type
_entity_poly.pdbx_seq_one_letter_code
_entity_poly.pdbx_strand_id
1 'polypeptide(L)'
;MSRLKMLHIADCSALYDLPSGMQHLTSLEDLTIDGCPTLCRKCEPHTGEYWPMISHIKRVSIGVEEPSIGEPEVQEPQEREESLFTNT
;
A
#
# COMPACT_ATOMS: atom_id res chain seq x y z
N MET A 1 -2.28 -13.43 -28.95
CA MET A 1 -1.19 -13.66 -27.97
C MET A 1 -0.61 -12.30 -27.61
N SER A 2 -1.04 -11.71 -26.50
CA SER A 2 -0.48 -10.44 -26.04
C SER A 2 0.93 -10.70 -25.49
N ARG A 3 1.96 -10.15 -26.15
CA ARG A 3 3.38 -10.28 -25.76
C ARG A 3 3.81 -9.18 -24.78
N LEU A 4 2.90 -8.79 -23.90
CA LEU A 4 3.13 -7.67 -23.00
C LEU A 4 4.21 -8.09 -21.99
N LYS A 5 5.35 -7.41 -22.01
CA LYS A 5 6.50 -7.67 -21.13
C LYS A 5 6.50 -6.77 -19.89
N MET A 6 5.99 -5.55 -20.03
CA MET A 6 5.93 -4.56 -18.96
C MET A 6 4.53 -3.98 -18.87
N LEU A 7 3.99 -3.88 -17.66
CA LEU A 7 2.72 -3.25 -17.36
C LEU A 7 2.93 -2.23 -16.24
N HIS A 8 2.54 -0.99 -16.51
CA HIS A 8 2.64 0.10 -15.54
C HIS A 8 1.24 0.67 -15.30
N ILE A 9 0.83 0.71 -14.04
CA ILE A 9 -0.45 1.25 -13.58
C ILE A 9 -0.10 2.38 -12.61
N ALA A 10 -0.47 3.61 -12.94
CA ALA A 10 -0.19 4.80 -12.14
C ALA A 10 -1.45 5.63 -11.94
N ASP A 11 -1.63 6.24 -10.76
CA ASP A 11 -2.70 7.20 -10.43
C ASP A 11 -4.14 6.73 -10.74
N CYS A 12 -4.37 5.42 -10.71
CA CYS A 12 -5.67 4.82 -11.01
C CYS A 12 -6.51 4.66 -9.73
N SER A 13 -7.01 5.78 -9.21
CA SER A 13 -7.86 5.83 -8.01
C SER A 13 -9.25 5.20 -8.19
N ALA A 14 -9.76 5.14 -9.43
CA ALA A 14 -11.04 4.51 -9.77
C ALA A 14 -10.93 3.01 -10.09
N LEU A 15 -9.71 2.45 -10.11
CA LEU A 15 -9.47 1.07 -10.48
C LEU A 15 -9.48 0.21 -9.21
N TYR A 16 -10.70 -0.20 -8.82
CA TYR A 16 -10.96 -0.98 -7.62
C TYR A 16 -10.56 -2.45 -7.73
N ASP A 17 -10.60 -2.97 -8.96
CA ASP A 17 -10.39 -4.37 -9.28
C ASP A 17 -9.51 -4.48 -10.51
N LEU A 18 -8.62 -5.48 -10.49
CA LEU A 18 -7.90 -5.86 -11.69
C LEU A 18 -8.81 -6.67 -12.62
N PRO A 19 -8.69 -6.47 -13.94
CA PRO A 19 -9.38 -7.33 -14.89
C PRO A 19 -8.96 -8.79 -14.66
N SER A 20 -9.94 -9.67 -14.54
CA SER A 20 -9.79 -11.13 -14.39
C SER A 20 -8.92 -11.78 -15.49
N GLY A 21 -8.64 -11.04 -16.57
CA GLY A 21 -7.76 -11.46 -17.66
C GLY A 21 -6.25 -11.35 -17.41
N MET A 22 -5.80 -10.77 -16.28
CA MET A 22 -4.36 -10.62 -16.01
C MET A 22 -3.59 -11.94 -15.93
N GLN A 23 -4.26 -13.01 -15.50
CA GLN A 23 -3.70 -14.37 -15.48
C GLN A 23 -3.21 -14.83 -16.87
N HIS A 24 -3.76 -14.25 -17.95
CA HIS A 24 -3.37 -14.58 -19.32
C HIS A 24 -2.11 -13.82 -19.78
N LEU A 25 -1.61 -12.88 -18.99
CA LEU A 25 -0.36 -12.15 -19.25
C LEU A 25 0.86 -12.99 -18.84
N THR A 26 0.97 -14.20 -19.41
CA THR A 26 2.06 -15.15 -19.12
C THR A 26 3.41 -14.68 -19.64
N SER A 27 3.45 -13.70 -20.54
CA SER A 27 4.66 -13.07 -21.05
C SER A 27 5.12 -11.85 -20.26
N LEU A 28 4.39 -11.47 -19.20
CA LEU A 28 4.68 -10.30 -18.40
C LEU A 28 5.87 -10.57 -17.48
N GLU A 29 6.89 -9.74 -17.60
CA GLU A 29 8.15 -9.84 -16.85
C GLU A 29 8.21 -8.79 -15.74
N ASP A 30 7.67 -7.59 -16.00
CA ASP A 30 7.63 -6.47 -15.06
C ASP A 30 6.21 -5.92 -14.88
N LEU A 31 5.80 -5.75 -13.62
CA LEU A 31 4.56 -5.12 -13.21
C LEU A 31 4.88 -4.01 -12.20
N THR A 32 4.42 -2.80 -12.48
CA THR A 32 4.55 -1.66 -11.59
C THR A 32 3.18 -1.06 -11.33
N ILE A 33 2.83 -0.89 -10.05
CA ILE A 33 1.56 -0.30 -9.60
C ILE A 33 1.92 0.83 -8.65
N ASP A 34 1.50 2.06 -8.94
CA ASP A 34 1.79 3.27 -8.17
C ASP A 34 0.54 4.17 -8.11
N GLY A 35 0.36 4.96 -7.04
CA GLY A 35 -0.79 5.87 -6.92
C GLY A 35 -2.17 5.18 -6.94
N CYS A 36 -2.25 3.89 -6.61
CA CYS A 36 -3.47 3.09 -6.66
C CYS A 36 -3.77 2.43 -5.30
N PRO A 37 -4.23 3.16 -4.26
CA PRO A 37 -4.29 2.67 -2.88
C PRO A 37 -5.12 1.39 -2.72
N THR A 38 -6.25 1.29 -3.42
CA THR A 38 -7.12 0.11 -3.36
C THR A 38 -6.53 -1.09 -4.08
N LEU A 39 -5.91 -0.85 -5.24
CA LEU A 39 -5.31 -1.90 -6.07
C LEU A 39 -4.02 -2.43 -5.44
N CYS A 40 -3.17 -1.54 -4.94
CA CYS A 40 -1.90 -1.87 -4.29
C CYS A 40 -2.13 -2.85 -3.14
N ARG A 41 -3.15 -2.61 -2.31
CA ARG A 41 -3.52 -3.50 -1.19
C ARG A 41 -4.01 -4.88 -1.66
N LYS A 42 -4.73 -4.94 -2.78
CA LYS A 42 -5.19 -6.21 -3.35
C LYS A 42 -4.11 -6.95 -4.16
N CYS A 43 -3.10 -6.24 -4.65
CA CYS A 43 -1.97 -6.82 -5.38
C CYS A 43 -0.77 -7.14 -4.48
N GLU A 44 -0.91 -6.88 -3.19
CA GLU A 44 0.18 -6.95 -2.22
C GLU A 44 0.91 -8.30 -2.28
N PRO A 45 2.25 -8.32 -2.29
CA PRO A 45 3.00 -9.55 -2.32
C PRO A 45 2.64 -10.47 -1.16
N HIS A 46 2.28 -11.72 -1.48
CA HIS A 46 1.90 -12.79 -0.55
C HIS A 46 0.55 -12.63 0.16
N THR A 47 0.04 -11.42 0.31
CA THR A 47 -1.18 -11.13 1.08
C THR A 47 -2.37 -10.70 0.20
N GLY A 48 -2.09 -10.15 -0.99
CA GLY A 48 -3.09 -9.62 -1.90
C GLY A 48 -3.94 -10.70 -2.55
N GLU A 49 -5.25 -10.46 -2.68
CA GLU A 49 -6.20 -11.35 -3.37
C GLU A 49 -5.80 -11.63 -4.82
N TYR A 50 -5.16 -10.66 -5.49
CA TYR A 50 -4.67 -10.80 -6.86
C TYR A 50 -3.24 -11.34 -6.96
N TRP A 51 -2.53 -11.49 -5.85
CA TRP A 51 -1.17 -12.03 -5.83
C TRP A 51 -1.01 -13.35 -6.61
N PRO A 52 -1.86 -14.38 -6.43
CA PRO A 52 -1.71 -15.63 -7.19
C PRO A 52 -1.79 -15.42 -8.72
N MET A 53 -2.52 -14.40 -9.19
CA MET A 53 -2.65 -14.08 -10.61
C MET A 53 -1.41 -13.38 -11.20
N ILE A 54 -0.59 -12.77 -10.36
CA ILE A 54 0.63 -12.03 -10.75
C ILE A 54 1.91 -12.70 -10.23
N SER A 55 1.79 -13.78 -9.48
CA SER A 55 2.89 -14.53 -8.88
C SER A 55 3.86 -15.13 -9.91
N HIS A 56 3.41 -15.32 -11.16
CA HIS A 56 4.25 -15.79 -12.26
C HIS A 56 5.16 -14.71 -12.83
N ILE A 57 4.93 -13.44 -12.48
CA ILE A 57 5.71 -12.29 -12.95
C ILE A 57 7.02 -12.22 -12.18
N LYS A 58 8.13 -12.00 -12.88
CA LYS A 58 9.46 -11.96 -12.25
C LYS A 58 9.68 -10.74 -11.36
N ARG A 59 9.14 -9.60 -11.76
CA ARG A 59 9.35 -8.32 -11.10
C ARG A 59 8.03 -7.63 -10.86
N VAL A 60 7.65 -7.50 -9.58
CA VAL A 60 6.45 -6.77 -9.16
C VAL A 60 6.89 -5.65 -8.23
N SER A 61 6.44 -4.42 -8.51
CA SER A 61 6.74 -3.23 -7.72
C SER A 61 5.43 -2.52 -7.41
N ILE A 62 5.13 -2.34 -6.13
CA ILE A 62 3.90 -1.73 -5.66
C ILE A 62 4.29 -0.52 -4.80
N GLY A 63 4.04 0.68 -5.31
CA GLY A 63 4.11 1.93 -4.58
C GLY A 63 2.80 2.14 -3.86
N VAL A 64 2.75 1.73 -2.59
CA VAL A 64 1.74 2.24 -1.66
C VAL A 64 2.25 3.60 -1.18
N GLU A 65 1.46 4.66 -1.38
CA GLU A 65 1.62 5.83 -0.52
C GLU A 65 1.31 5.34 0.89
N GLU A 66 2.36 5.23 1.71
CA GLU A 66 2.24 5.07 3.15
C GLU A 66 1.23 6.12 3.63
N PRO A 67 0.09 5.73 4.23
CA PRO A 67 -0.66 6.70 4.99
C PRO A 67 0.30 7.16 6.07
N SER A 68 0.66 8.44 6.07
CA SER A 68 1.43 9.05 7.13
C SER A 68 0.68 8.72 8.43
N ILE A 69 1.11 7.68 9.15
CA ILE A 69 0.72 7.47 10.53
C ILE A 69 1.38 8.65 11.24
N GLY A 70 0.61 9.73 11.37
CA GLY A 70 0.82 10.66 12.45
C GLY A 70 0.66 9.85 13.73
N GLU A 71 1.81 9.44 14.27
CA GLU A 71 2.14 9.11 15.65
C GLU A 71 0.94 8.91 16.60
N PRO A 72 0.76 7.73 17.24
CA PRO A 72 -0.01 7.67 18.48
C PRO A 72 0.93 8.09 19.62
N GLU A 73 1.13 9.39 19.86
CA GLU A 73 1.72 9.84 21.13
C GLU A 73 0.61 10.04 22.16
N VAL A 74 0.35 8.97 22.91
CA VAL A 74 -0.38 9.04 24.18
C VAL A 74 0.59 9.57 25.23
N GLN A 75 0.36 10.78 25.73
CA GLN A 75 0.96 11.23 27.00
C GLN A 75 -0.09 11.78 27.96
N GLU A 76 0.03 11.27 29.18
CA GLU A 76 -0.91 11.18 30.29
C GLU A 76 -1.24 12.54 30.96
N PRO A 77 -2.42 12.71 31.60
CA PRO A 77 -2.69 13.87 32.44
C PRO A 77 -1.87 13.82 33.74
N GLN A 78 -1.01 14.82 33.98
CA GLN A 78 -0.27 14.97 35.25
C GLN A 78 -1.06 15.80 36.26
N GLU A 79 -1.75 15.13 37.17
CA GLU A 79 -2.16 15.68 38.46
C GLU A 79 -0.92 15.77 39.36
N ARG A 80 -0.39 16.97 39.62
CA ARG A 80 0.42 17.24 40.83
C ARG A 80 0.09 18.63 41.33
N GLU A 81 -0.63 18.65 42.45
CA GLU A 81 -0.99 19.85 43.19
C GLU A 81 0.22 20.72 43.50
N GLU A 82 0.04 22.02 43.26
CA GLU A 82 0.95 23.09 43.59
C GLU A 82 1.26 23.07 45.10
N SER A 83 2.44 22.57 45.47
CA SER A 83 2.97 22.81 46.81
C SER A 83 3.41 24.27 46.90
N LEU A 84 2.56 25.05 47.57
CA LEU A 84 2.75 26.43 47.96
C LEU A 84 4.12 26.66 48.61
N PHE A 85 5.07 27.21 47.85
CA PHE A 85 6.16 27.96 48.47
C PHE A 85 5.62 29.36 48.80
N THR A 86 5.06 29.50 49.99
CA THR A 86 4.84 30.81 50.61
C THR A 86 6.19 31.45 50.90
N ASN A 87 6.50 32.54 50.21
CA ASN A 87 7.53 33.50 50.63
C ASN A 87 6.98 34.33 51.81
N THR A 88 7.62 34.26 52.98
CA THR A 88 7.80 35.34 53.97
C THR A 88 8.81 34.89 55.01
#